data_AF-A0A7Y5FNS8-F1
#
_entry.id   AF-A0A7Y5FNS8-F1
#
_cell.length_a   1.000
_cell.length_b   1.000
_cell.length_c   1.000
_cell.angle_alpha   90.00
_cell.angle_beta   90.00
_cell.angle_gamma   90.00
#
_symmetry.space_group_name_H-M   'P 1'
#
loop_
_entity.id
_entity.type
_entity.pdbx_description
1 polymer ?
#
loop_
_entity_poly.entity_id
_entity_poly.type
_entity_poly.pdbx_seq_one_letter_code
_entity_poly.pdbx_strand_id
1 'polypeptide(L)'
;KFKSDPRTGKRTFTAVFNSPWMLYFTRLNPKDYLPEVKIPMLAINGTLDLQVHVSVNQKPLEELIRQAGNPLNETVVFENLNHLLQKADKGLISEYADITTTIEPEVLEKMLEWLKKL
;
A
#
# COMPACT_ATOMS: atom_id res chain seq x y z
N LYS A 1 -24.73 -39.21 -7.29
CA LYS A 1 -24.75 -38.11 -6.29
C LYS A 1 -23.38 -38.07 -5.60
N PHE A 2 -22.46 -37.23 -6.09
CA PHE A 2 -21.17 -37.01 -5.43
C PHE A 2 -21.44 -36.30 -4.11
N LYS A 3 -21.15 -36.95 -2.99
CA LYS A 3 -21.07 -36.27 -1.68
C LYS A 3 -19.66 -35.72 -1.57
N SER A 4 -19.52 -34.40 -1.53
CA SER A 4 -18.26 -33.75 -1.17
C SER A 4 -17.89 -34.13 0.26
N ASP A 5 -16.67 -34.62 0.45
CA ASP A 5 -16.14 -34.92 1.78
C ASP A 5 -15.94 -33.59 2.55
N PRO A 6 -16.54 -33.38 3.72
CA PRO A 6 -16.35 -32.14 4.50
C PRO A 6 -14.90 -31.90 4.95
N ARG A 7 -13.99 -32.88 4.78
CA ARG A 7 -12.56 -32.77 5.07
C ARG A 7 -11.73 -32.21 3.92
N THR A 8 -12.24 -32.18 2.68
CA THR A 8 -11.49 -31.60 1.54
C THR A 8 -11.54 -30.07 1.51
N GLY A 9 -12.43 -29.43 2.29
CA GLY A 9 -12.50 -27.97 2.41
C GLY A 9 -11.60 -27.35 3.50
N LYS A 10 -10.97 -28.15 4.38
CA LYS A 10 -10.17 -27.63 5.51
C LYS A 10 -8.67 -27.51 5.23
N ARG A 11 -8.16 -28.07 4.12
CA ARG A 11 -6.72 -28.03 3.79
C ARG A 11 -6.29 -26.79 2.99
N THR A 12 -7.21 -25.98 2.50
CA THR A 12 -6.91 -24.91 1.54
C THR A 12 -6.89 -23.52 2.17
N PHE A 13 -7.75 -23.22 3.16
CA PHE A 13 -7.81 -21.87 3.74
C PHE A 13 -6.63 -21.56 4.69
N THR A 14 -6.28 -22.49 5.59
CA THR A 14 -5.18 -22.29 6.55
C THR A 14 -3.79 -22.39 5.90
N ALA A 15 -3.67 -23.07 4.76
CA ALA A 15 -2.40 -23.26 4.08
C ALA A 15 -1.83 -21.95 3.52
N VAL A 16 -2.68 -21.02 3.06
CA VAL A 16 -2.22 -19.72 2.55
C VAL A 16 -1.66 -18.86 3.69
N PHE A 17 -2.38 -18.75 4.80
CA PHE A 17 -1.96 -17.96 5.97
C PHE A 17 -0.76 -18.55 6.72
N ASN A 18 -0.57 -19.87 6.67
CA ASN A 18 0.61 -20.54 7.25
C ASN A 18 1.75 -20.73 6.24
N SER A 19 1.63 -20.18 5.03
CA SER A 19 2.73 -20.21 4.08
C SER A 19 3.94 -19.45 4.64
N PRO A 20 5.18 -19.87 4.35
CA PRO A 20 6.37 -19.15 4.78
C PRO A 20 6.34 -17.66 4.40
N TRP A 21 5.78 -17.34 3.23
CA TRP A 21 5.62 -15.95 2.78
C TRP A 21 4.64 -15.15 3.66
N MET A 22 3.46 -15.69 3.99
CA MET A 22 2.51 -14.97 4.88
C MET A 22 3.06 -14.78 6.29
N LEU A 23 3.78 -15.77 6.81
CA LEU A 23 4.46 -15.65 8.12
C LEU A 23 5.55 -14.58 8.08
N TYR A 24 6.29 -14.47 6.98
CA TYR A 24 7.28 -13.41 6.80
C TYR A 24 6.61 -12.05 6.69
N PHE A 25 5.62 -11.91 5.79
CA PHE A 25 4.89 -10.67 5.53
C PHE A 25 4.28 -10.09 6.82
N THR A 26 3.64 -10.91 7.64
CA THR A 26 3.01 -10.46 8.90
C THR A 26 4.01 -10.10 10.01
N ARG A 27 5.25 -10.61 9.93
CA ARG A 27 6.30 -10.34 10.93
C ARG A 27 7.26 -9.24 10.49
N LEU A 28 7.31 -8.91 9.21
CA LEU A 28 8.18 -7.89 8.66
C LEU A 28 7.82 -6.52 9.26
N ASN A 29 8.80 -5.87 9.87
CA ASN A 29 8.65 -4.51 10.38
C ASN A 29 9.47 -3.55 9.49
N PRO A 30 8.82 -2.68 8.68
CA PRO A 30 9.53 -1.74 7.79
C PRO A 30 10.52 -0.82 8.50
N LYS A 31 10.33 -0.56 9.81
CA LYS A 31 11.24 0.27 10.62
C LYS A 31 12.67 -0.25 10.63
N ASP A 32 12.85 -1.55 10.51
CA ASP A 32 14.16 -2.18 10.58
C ASP A 32 14.94 -2.04 9.26
N TYR A 33 14.27 -1.65 8.15
CA TYR A 33 14.84 -1.65 6.81
C TYR A 33 14.82 -0.28 6.11
N LEU A 34 13.76 0.51 6.30
CA LEU A 34 13.60 1.80 5.61
C LEU A 34 14.76 2.79 5.86
N PRO A 35 15.35 2.90 7.07
CA PRO A 35 16.50 3.76 7.30
C PRO A 35 17.75 3.38 6.49
N GLU A 36 17.85 2.13 6.01
CA GLU A 36 18.96 1.65 5.18
C GLU A 36 18.83 2.04 3.71
N VAL A 37 17.64 2.44 3.25
CA VAL A 37 17.37 2.80 1.84
C VAL A 37 17.90 4.21 1.55
N LYS A 38 19.09 4.31 0.96
CA LYS A 38 19.78 5.59 0.71
C LYS A 38 19.40 6.31 -0.60
N ILE A 39 18.65 5.65 -1.48
CA ILE A 39 18.18 6.25 -2.73
C ILE A 39 17.01 7.23 -2.48
N PRO A 40 16.75 8.19 -3.39
CA PRO A 40 15.57 9.05 -3.30
C PRO A 40 14.28 8.24 -3.26
N MET A 41 13.33 8.66 -2.42
CA MET A 41 12.05 7.99 -2.24
C MET A 41 10.88 8.96 -2.23
N LEU A 42 9.87 8.67 -3.04
CA LEU A 42 8.56 9.32 -3.01
C LEU A 42 7.53 8.33 -2.44
N ALA A 43 6.92 8.68 -1.31
CA ALA A 43 5.81 7.93 -0.73
C ALA A 43 4.48 8.65 -0.99
N ILE A 44 3.49 7.93 -1.53
CA ILE A 44 2.18 8.47 -1.90
C ILE A 44 1.09 7.66 -1.19
N ASN A 45 0.14 8.34 -0.56
CA ASN A 45 -1.05 7.73 0.04
C ASN A 45 -2.32 8.49 -0.33
N GLY A 46 -3.47 7.81 -0.23
CA GLY A 46 -4.79 8.40 -0.34
C GLY A 46 -5.51 8.46 1.02
N THR A 47 -6.36 9.47 1.25
CA THR A 47 -7.11 9.57 2.53
C THR A 47 -8.19 8.51 2.71
N LEU A 48 -8.63 7.85 1.64
CA LEU A 48 -9.59 6.74 1.66
C LEU A 48 -8.92 5.38 1.44
N ASP A 49 -7.61 5.25 1.67
CA ASP A 49 -6.95 3.96 1.67
C ASP A 49 -7.34 3.14 2.93
N LEU A 50 -8.21 2.15 2.75
CA LEU A 50 -8.66 1.24 3.79
C LEU A 50 -7.77 0.00 3.97
N GLN A 51 -6.75 -0.17 3.13
CA GLN A 51 -5.79 -1.28 3.24
C GLN A 51 -4.50 -0.83 3.93
N VAL A 52 -4.09 0.43 3.73
CA VAL A 52 -2.93 1.08 4.35
C VAL A 52 -3.37 2.45 4.89
N HIS A 53 -4.08 2.42 6.02
CA HIS A 53 -4.68 3.61 6.63
C HIS A 53 -3.65 4.74 6.82
N VAL A 54 -3.89 5.89 6.19
CA VAL A 54 -2.97 7.02 6.20
C VAL A 54 -2.71 7.54 7.63
N SER A 55 -3.74 7.55 8.48
CA SER A 55 -3.66 8.12 9.84
C SER A 55 -2.67 7.41 10.76
N VAL A 56 -2.39 6.13 10.51
CA VAL A 56 -1.46 5.33 11.31
C VAL A 56 -0.13 5.06 10.62
N ASN A 57 -0.08 5.14 9.28
CA ASN A 57 1.11 4.80 8.50
C ASN A 57 1.93 6.02 8.07
N GLN A 58 1.29 7.17 7.82
CA GLN A 58 1.95 8.31 7.17
C GLN A 58 3.09 8.89 8.01
N LYS A 59 2.78 9.26 9.26
CA LYS A 59 3.77 9.92 10.13
C LYS A 59 4.97 9.00 10.43
N PRO A 60 4.80 7.71 10.80
CA PRO A 60 5.93 6.81 10.94
C PRO A 60 6.75 6.66 9.66
N LEU A 61 6.11 6.60 8.49
CA LEU A 61 6.80 6.49 7.21
C LEU A 61 7.66 7.74 6.96
N GLU A 62 7.08 8.93 7.09
CA GLU A 62 7.79 10.21 6.94
C GLU A 62 9.03 10.29 7.85
N GLU A 63 8.88 9.92 9.12
CA GLU A 63 9.98 9.89 10.08
C GLU A 63 11.10 8.93 9.66
N LEU A 64 10.76 7.72 9.21
CA LEU A 64 11.73 6.70 8.79
C LEU A 64 12.47 7.11 7.52
N ILE A 65 11.77 7.62 6.51
CA ILE A 65 12.42 8.04 5.27
C ILE A 65 13.30 9.27 5.50
N ARG A 66 12.92 10.18 6.41
CA ARG A 66 13.77 11.31 6.79
C ARG A 66 15.06 10.82 7.47
N GLN A 67 14.97 9.80 8.33
CA GLN A 67 16.16 9.17 8.95
C GLN A 67 17.07 8.51 7.92
N ALA A 68 16.53 8.02 6.80
CA ALA A 68 17.35 7.48 5.72
C ALA A 68 18.32 8.52 5.12
N GLY A 69 17.98 9.82 5.24
CA GLY A 69 18.89 10.95 5.06
C GLY A 69 19.03 11.46 3.64
N ASN A 70 18.20 10.99 2.69
CA ASN A 70 18.22 11.51 1.33
C ASN A 70 17.37 12.80 1.24
N PRO A 71 17.93 13.94 0.78
CA PRO A 71 17.22 15.21 0.74
C PRO A 71 16.06 15.26 -0.27
N LEU A 72 16.02 14.31 -1.22
CA LEU A 72 14.94 14.18 -2.19
C LEU A 72 13.80 13.27 -1.70
N ASN A 73 13.87 12.81 -0.45
CA ASN A 73 12.77 12.06 0.16
C ASN A 73 11.55 12.95 0.34
N GLU A 74 10.41 12.49 -0.15
CA GLU A 74 9.16 13.24 -0.15
C GLU A 74 7.99 12.31 0.19
N THR A 75 7.04 12.81 0.98
CA THR A 75 5.76 12.13 1.22
C THR A 75 4.61 13.03 0.81
N VAL A 76 3.56 12.46 0.22
CA VAL A 76 2.35 13.20 -0.16
C VAL A 76 1.10 12.38 0.11
N VAL A 77 0.05 13.07 0.57
CA VAL A 77 -1.27 12.49 0.79
C VAL A 77 -2.26 13.20 -0.11
N PHE A 78 -3.03 12.43 -0.89
CA PHE A 78 -4.08 12.93 -1.76
C PHE A 78 -5.47 12.70 -1.16
N GLU A 79 -6.32 13.71 -1.30
CA GLU A 79 -7.67 13.69 -0.72
C GLU A 79 -8.66 12.89 -1.56
N ASN A 80 -9.39 12.00 -0.88
CA ASN A 80 -10.41 11.12 -1.43
C ASN A 80 -9.89 10.10 -2.45
N LEU A 81 -8.63 9.68 -2.31
CA LEU A 81 -8.10 8.56 -3.09
C LEU A 81 -8.15 7.26 -2.31
N ASN A 82 -8.55 6.18 -2.97
CA ASN A 82 -8.53 4.83 -2.43
C ASN A 82 -7.11 4.20 -2.46
N HIS A 83 -7.02 2.92 -2.10
CA HIS A 83 -5.76 2.17 -2.11
C HIS A 83 -5.05 2.11 -3.47
N LEU A 84 -5.81 2.15 -4.57
CA LEU A 84 -5.29 2.12 -5.93
C LEU A 84 -4.97 3.52 -6.48
N LEU A 85 -5.07 4.55 -5.64
CA LEU A 85 -4.88 5.96 -6.01
C LEU A 85 -5.90 6.45 -7.04
N GLN A 86 -7.13 5.93 -6.95
CA GLN A 86 -8.28 6.36 -7.74
C GLN A 86 -9.19 7.24 -6.89
N LYS A 87 -9.91 8.19 -7.50
CA LYS A 87 -10.94 8.95 -6.78
C LYS A 87 -12.05 8.01 -6.31
N ALA A 88 -12.39 8.07 -5.03
CA ALA A 88 -13.42 7.24 -4.44
C ALA A 88 -14.30 8.02 -3.46
N ASP A 89 -15.49 7.50 -3.18
CA ASP A 89 -16.39 8.07 -2.17
C ASP A 89 -16.17 7.42 -0.81
N LYS A 90 -15.91 6.10 -0.78
CA LYS A 90 -15.78 5.33 0.47
C LYS A 90 -14.45 4.60 0.62
N GLY A 91 -13.71 4.40 -0.47
CA GLY A 91 -12.45 3.64 -0.49
C GLY A 91 -12.63 2.11 -0.50
N LEU A 92 -13.87 1.62 -0.68
CA LEU A 92 -14.21 0.20 -0.63
C LEU A 92 -13.74 -0.52 -1.89
N ILE A 93 -13.32 -1.78 -1.73
CA ILE A 93 -12.92 -2.66 -2.84
C ILE A 93 -14.06 -2.82 -3.87
N SER A 94 -15.31 -2.76 -3.44
CA SER A 94 -16.47 -2.84 -4.34
C SER A 94 -16.52 -1.70 -5.36
N GLU A 95 -15.94 -0.53 -5.06
CA GLU A 95 -15.91 0.61 -5.98
C GLU A 95 -14.90 0.40 -7.13
N TYR A 96 -13.93 -0.51 -6.99
CA TYR A 96 -12.81 -0.63 -7.94
C TYR A 96 -13.24 -1.02 -9.35
N ALA A 97 -14.31 -1.82 -9.46
CA ALA A 97 -14.85 -2.25 -10.75
C ALA A 97 -15.67 -1.16 -11.45
N ASP A 98 -16.20 -0.20 -10.69
CA ASP A 98 -17.04 0.89 -11.19
C ASP A 98 -16.21 2.12 -11.58
N ILE A 99 -15.05 2.32 -10.93
CA ILE A 99 -14.14 3.43 -11.22
C ILE A 99 -13.31 3.11 -12.48
N THR A 100 -13.46 3.92 -13.51
CA THR A 100 -12.79 3.72 -14.81
C THR A 100 -11.36 4.26 -14.85
N THR A 101 -11.03 5.25 -14.03
CA THR A 101 -9.68 5.79 -13.89
C THR A 101 -8.77 4.74 -13.24
N THR A 102 -7.60 4.47 -13.82
CA THR A 102 -6.64 3.50 -13.23
C THR A 102 -5.87 4.11 -12.05
N ILE A 103 -5.30 5.30 -12.25
CA ILE A 103 -4.63 6.14 -11.23
C ILE A 103 -5.02 7.58 -11.57
N GLU A 104 -5.33 8.40 -10.57
CA GLU A 104 -5.69 9.79 -10.81
C GLU A 104 -4.56 10.57 -11.49
N PRO A 105 -4.85 11.39 -12.52
CA PRO A 105 -3.82 12.15 -13.24
C PRO A 105 -2.95 13.03 -12.34
N GLU A 106 -3.51 13.63 -11.30
CA GLU A 106 -2.75 14.46 -10.33
C GLU A 106 -1.63 13.68 -9.62
N VAL A 107 -1.82 12.38 -9.41
CA VAL A 107 -0.80 11.50 -8.84
C VAL A 107 0.32 11.28 -9.83
N LEU A 108 -0.01 11.03 -11.11
CA LEU A 108 0.99 10.86 -12.17
C LEU A 108 1.79 12.13 -12.42
N GLU A 109 1.13 13.29 -12.38
CA GLU A 109 1.78 14.60 -12.46
C GLU A 109 2.76 14.80 -11.30
N LYS A 110 2.34 14.48 -10.07
CA LYS A 110 3.23 14.54 -8.90
C LYS A 110 4.45 13.63 -9.02
N MET A 111 4.26 12.40 -9.51
CA MET A 111 5.36 11.47 -9.77
C MET A 111 6.32 12.06 -10.81
N LEU A 112 5.81 12.61 -11.92
CA LEU A 112 6.63 13.23 -12.96
C LEU A 112 7.40 14.45 -12.44
N GLU A 113 6.76 15.31 -11.67
CA GLU A 113 7.40 16.48 -11.05
C GLU A 113 8.52 16.08 -10.10
N TRP A 114 8.30 15.06 -9.28
CA TRP A 114 9.33 14.53 -8.38
C TRP A 114 10.49 13.90 -9.17
N LEU A 115 10.19 13.09 -10.19
CA LEU A 115 11.20 12.48 -11.06
C LEU A 115 12.08 13.52 -11.76
N LYS A 116 11.54 14.69 -12.11
CA LYS A 116 12.31 15.80 -12.70
C LYS A 116 13.29 16.48 -11.74
N LYS A 117 13.21 16.20 -10.43
CA LYS A 117 14.13 16.71 -9.40
C LYS A 117 15.30 15.75 -9.11
N LEU A 118 15.23 14.51 -9.61
CA LEU A 118 16.31 13.53 -9.51
C LEU A 118 17.51 13.96 -10.34
#